data_AF-A5XC63-F1
#
_entry.id   AF-A5XC63-F1
#
_cell.length_a   1.000
_cell.length_b   1.000
_cell.length_c   1.000
_cell.angle_alpha   90.00
_cell.angle_beta   90.00
_cell.angle_gamma   90.00
#
_symmetry.space_group_name_H-M   'P 1'
#
loop_
_entity.id
_entity.type
_entity.pdbx_description
1 polymer ?
#
loop_
_entity_poly.entity_id
_entity_poly.type
_entity_poly.pdbx_seq_one_letter_code
_entity_poly.pdbx_strand_id
1 'polypeptide(L)' 'TERVRFVERYIYNREEYVRFDSDVGEYRAVTELGRRTAEYWNSQKDLLEQKRAVVDT' A
#
# COMPACT_ATOMS: atom_id res chain seq x y z
N THR A 1 6.01 23.98 -2.00
CA THR A 1 6.67 22.69 -1.77
C THR A 1 6.03 21.67 -2.70
N GLU A 2 6.83 20.91 -3.44
CA GLU A 2 6.32 19.77 -4.22
C GLU A 2 5.84 18.69 -3.25
N ARG A 3 4.67 18.08 -3.51
CA ARG A 3 4.20 16.92 -2.74
C ARG A 3 4.77 15.67 -3.39
N VAL A 4 5.70 15.01 -2.71
CA VAL A 4 6.21 13.70 -3.12
C VAL A 4 5.18 12.64 -2.73
N ARG A 5 4.84 11.74 -3.66
CA ARG A 5 3.90 10.64 -3.41
C ARG A 5 4.66 9.32 -3.45
N PHE A 6 4.50 8.51 -2.40
CA PHE A 6 5.04 7.16 -2.35
C PHE A 6 3.96 6.16 -2.79
N VAL A 7 4.31 5.30 -3.74
CA VAL A 7 3.45 4.22 -4.23
C VAL A 7 4.23 2.92 -4.25
N GLU A 8 3.73 1.91 -3.55
CA GLU A 8 4.28 0.54 -3.56
C GLU A 8 3.28 -0.40 -4.22
N ARG A 9 3.76 -1.23 -5.15
CA ARG A 9 2.92 -2.13 -5.96
C ARG A 9 3.40 -3.56 -5.83
N TYR A 10 2.46 -4.47 -5.63
CA TYR A 10 2.70 -5.89 -5.59
C TYR A 10 2.14 -6.53 -6.84
N ILE A 11 3.02 -7.21 -7.58
CA ILE A 11 2.74 -7.75 -8.91
C ILE A 11 2.92 -9.27 -8.88
N TYR A 12 1.92 -10.00 -9.36
CA TYR A 12 1.93 -11.44 -9.52
C TYR A 12 1.41 -11.80 -10.91
N ASN A 13 2.07 -12.72 -11.63
CA ASN A 13 1.72 -13.06 -13.01
C ASN A 13 1.58 -11.85 -13.95
N ARG A 14 2.42 -10.83 -13.76
CA ARG A 14 2.39 -9.54 -14.49
C ARG A 14 1.14 -8.69 -14.22
N GLU A 15 0.30 -9.08 -13.28
CA GLU A 15 -0.87 -8.32 -12.83
C GLU A 15 -0.61 -7.73 -11.45
N GLU A 16 -0.92 -6.45 -11.29
CA GLU A 16 -0.89 -5.80 -9.98
C GLU A 16 -2.08 -6.27 -9.16
N TYR A 17 -1.84 -6.82 -7.96
CA TYR A 17 -2.91 -7.36 -7.11
C TYR A 17 -3.14 -6.54 -5.83
N VAL A 18 -2.13 -5.82 -5.32
CA VAL A 18 -2.23 -4.92 -4.16
C VAL A 18 -1.34 -3.68 -4.37
N ARG A 19 -1.79 -2.52 -3.87
CA ARG A 19 -1.04 -1.26 -3.85
C ARG A 19 -1.11 -0.58 -2.48
N PHE A 20 -0.01 0.02 -2.03
CA PHE A 20 -0.04 1.08 -1.01
C PHE A 20 0.12 2.44 -1.67
N ASP A 21 -0.65 3.42 -1.22
CA ASP A 21 -0.59 4.80 -1.66
C ASP A 21 -0.49 5.71 -0.44
N SER A 22 0.59 6.50 -0.35
CA SER A 22 0.81 7.39 0.80
C SER A 22 -0.29 8.43 0.99
N ASP A 23 -0.95 8.86 -0.09
CA ASP A 23 -2.06 9.82 -0.01
C ASP A 23 -3.31 9.21 0.63
N VAL A 24 -3.48 7.88 0.50
CA VAL A 24 -4.60 7.13 1.10
C VAL A 24 -4.20 6.57 2.47
N GLY A 25 -2.93 6.20 2.63
CA GLY A 25 -2.38 5.66 3.87
C GLY A 25 -2.81 4.21 4.15
N GLU A 26 -3.20 3.44 3.14
CA GLU A 26 -3.57 2.03 3.30
C GLU A 26 -3.32 1.18 2.04
N TYR A 27 -3.26 -0.13 2.23
CA TYR A 27 -3.20 -1.08 1.14
C TYR A 27 -4.57 -1.27 0.51
N ARG A 28 -4.64 -1.17 -0.82
CA ARG A 28 -5.84 -1.40 -1.62
C ARG A 28 -5.61 -2.61 -2.52
N ALA A 29 -6.57 -3.53 -2.50
CA ALA A 29 -6.63 -4.62 -3.46
C ALA A 29 -6.98 -4.06 -4.84
N VAL A 30 -6.17 -4.41 -5.84
CA VAL A 30 -6.40 -4.06 -7.25
C VAL A 30 -7.20 -5.17 -7.93
N THR A 31 -7.06 -6.40 -7.44
CA THR A 31 -7.80 -7.58 -7.90
C THR A 31 -8.36 -8.34 -6.71
N GLU A 32 -9.30 -9.24 -6.96
CA GLU A 32 -9.93 -10.08 -5.93
C GLU A 32 -8.91 -10.90 -5.12
N LEU A 33 -7.82 -11.33 -5.77
CA LEU A 33 -6.71 -12.05 -5.14
C LEU A 33 -6.07 -11.22 -4.02
N GLY A 34 -5.97 -9.90 -4.21
CA GLY A 34 -5.35 -9.00 -3.25
C GLY A 34 -6.21 -8.64 -2.04
N ARG A 35 -7.51 -8.97 -2.03
CA ARG A 35 -8.41 -8.57 -0.93
C ARG A 35 -7.89 -9.03 0.43
N ARG A 36 -7.61 -10.32 0.58
CA ARG A 36 -7.11 -10.89 1.85
C ARG A 36 -5.75 -10.32 2.24
N THR A 37 -4.88 -10.08 1.25
CA THR A 37 -3.56 -9.50 1.49
C THR A 37 -3.67 -8.05 1.98
N ALA A 38 -4.51 -7.24 1.35
CA ALA A 38 -4.77 -5.87 1.76
C ALA A 38 -5.39 -5.79 3.16
N GLU A 39 -6.40 -6.62 3.44
CA GLU A 39 -7.01 -6.73 4.79
C GLU A 39 -5.97 -7.11 5.84
N TYR A 40 -5.16 -8.14 5.57
CA TYR A 40 -4.12 -8.59 6.49
C TYR A 40 -3.06 -7.51 6.75
N TRP A 41 -2.57 -6.83 5.72
CA TRP A 41 -1.59 -5.76 5.90
C TRP A 41 -2.17 -4.50 6.55
N ASN A 42 -3.42 -4.14 6.25
CA ASN A 42 -4.10 -3.03 6.94
C ASN A 42 -4.40 -3.33 8.41
N SER A 43 -4.48 -4.61 8.79
CA SER A 43 -4.60 -5.00 10.20
C SER A 43 -3.29 -4.87 10.99
N GLN A 44 -2.14 -4.79 10.31
CA GLN A 44 -0.81 -4.63 10.92
C GLN A 44 -0.49 -3.15 11.11
N LYS A 45 -0.81 -2.60 12.29
CA LYS A 45 -0.65 -1.17 12.59
C LYS A 45 0.78 -0.68 12.42
N ASP A 46 1.76 -1.40 12.96
CA ASP A 46 3.18 -1.00 12.91
C ASP A 46 3.67 -0.88 11.45
N LEU A 47 3.27 -1.82 10.58
CA LEU A 47 3.57 -1.80 9.15
C LEU A 47 2.92 -0.58 8.48
N LEU A 48 1.65 -0.32 8.80
CA LEU A 48 0.89 0.78 8.21
C LEU A 48 1.46 2.14 8.59
N GLU A 49 1.85 2.32 9.84
CA GLU A 49 2.48 3.53 10.36
C GLU A 49 3.86 3.76 9.72
N GLN A 50 4.68 2.70 9.62
CA GLN A 50 5.98 2.80 8.94
C GLN A 50 5.82 3.26 7.49
N LYS A 51 4.84 2.71 6.75
CA LYS A 51 4.61 3.05 5.34
C LYS A 51 4.08 4.47 5.14
N ARG A 52 3.24 4.96 6.06
CA ARG A 52 2.75 6.36 6.06
C ARG A 52 3.88 7.36 6.26
N ALA A 53 4.86 7.03 7.10
CA ALA A 53 5.98 7.91 7.43
C ALA A 53 7.06 8.01 6.33
N VAL A 54 7.00 7.19 5.26
CA VAL A 54 8.01 7.18 4.19
C VAL A 54 8.08 8.51 3.44
N VAL A 55 6.97 9.24 3.32
CA VAL A 55 6.93 10.54 2.62
C VAL A 55 7.55 11.67 3.44
N ASP A 56 7.67 11.50 4.77
CA ASP A 56 8.19 12.53 5.67
C ASP A 56 9.73 12.55 5.78
N THR A 57 10.44 11.72 4.99
CA THR A 57 11.91 11.62 4.96
C THR A 57 12.48 12.10 3.62
#